data_AF-A0A248TDZ2-F1
#
_entry.id   AF-A0A248TDZ2-F1
#
_cell.length_a   1.000
_cell.length_b   1.000
_cell.length_c   1.000
_cell.angle_alpha   90.00
_cell.angle_beta   90.00
_cell.angle_gamma   90.00
#
_symmetry.space_group_name_H-M   'P 1'
#
loop_
_entity.id
_entity.type
_entity.pdbx_description
1 polymer ?
#
loop_
_entity_poly.entity_id
_entity_poly.type
_entity_poly.pdbx_seq_one_letter_code
_entity_poly.pdbx_strand_id
1 'polypeptide(L)'
;MKVVFAATTEQEEQIEALVDKMFHHVLPHYFSEKELQAFGDMNILKPTEKCMETLGDAYSVLASLQTLMHLLEDAGLKKEHCELFKRNTEILNRFDISFPFSFHHFLPEQTKEPINIDQAYLQ
;
A
#
# COMPACT_ATOMS: atom_id res chain seq x y z
N MET A 1 -14.03 -24.16 20.92
CA MET A 1 -13.12 -24.46 19.80
C MET A 1 -13.69 -23.78 18.56
N LYS A 2 -13.04 -22.72 18.07
CA LYS A 2 -13.48 -22.02 16.84
C LYS A 2 -12.70 -22.66 15.70
N VAL A 3 -13.39 -23.33 14.77
CA VAL A 3 -12.72 -23.89 13.58
C VAL A 3 -12.31 -22.72 12.71
N VAL A 4 -11.01 -22.53 12.50
CA VAL A 4 -10.44 -21.58 11.55
C VAL A 4 -9.92 -22.38 10.35
N PHE A 5 -10.28 -21.94 9.16
CA PHE A 5 -9.80 -22.54 7.92
C PHE A 5 -8.44 -21.92 7.58
N ALA A 6 -7.47 -22.73 7.16
CA ALA A 6 -6.22 -22.24 6.61
C ALA A 6 -6.46 -21.52 5.27
N ALA A 7 -5.55 -20.63 4.89
CA ALA A 7 -5.59 -20.04 3.55
C ALA A 7 -5.38 -21.12 2.48
N THR A 8 -5.95 -20.88 1.29
CA THR A 8 -5.75 -21.77 0.14
C THR A 8 -4.59 -21.28 -0.72
N THR A 9 -3.96 -22.18 -1.48
CA THR A 9 -2.94 -21.83 -2.49
C THR A 9 -3.45 -20.79 -3.49
N GLU A 10 -4.74 -20.85 -3.84
CA GLU A 10 -5.37 -19.85 -4.71
C GLU A 10 -5.35 -18.43 -4.11
N GLN A 11 -5.50 -18.29 -2.79
CA GLN A 11 -5.41 -16.98 -2.13
C GLN A 11 -3.98 -16.45 -2.08
N GLU A 12 -3.01 -17.36 -1.90
CA GLU A 12 -1.58 -17.03 -1.98
C GLU A 12 -1.22 -16.47 -3.36
N GLU A 13 -1.57 -17.21 -4.42
CA GLU A 13 -1.38 -16.79 -5.82
C GLU A 13 -2.07 -15.45 -6.11
N GLN A 14 -3.28 -15.23 -5.57
CA GLN A 14 -3.97 -13.95 -5.73
C GLN A 14 -3.26 -12.79 -5.02
N ILE A 15 -2.75 -13.00 -3.80
CA ILE A 15 -2.00 -11.96 -3.08
C ILE A 15 -0.72 -11.62 -3.84
N GLU A 16 0.02 -12.62 -4.30
CA GLU A 16 1.23 -12.43 -5.10
C GLU A 16 0.93 -11.65 -6.39
N ALA A 17 -0.14 -12.02 -7.11
CA ALA A 17 -0.54 -11.33 -8.33
C ALA A 17 -0.94 -9.86 -8.07
N LEU A 18 -1.61 -9.57 -6.94
CA LEU A 18 -1.95 -8.18 -6.58
C LEU A 18 -0.72 -7.37 -6.17
N VAL A 19 0.23 -7.96 -5.45
CA VAL A 19 1.50 -7.31 -5.12
C VAL A 19 2.29 -7.00 -6.38
N ASP A 20 2.39 -7.97 -7.30
CA ASP A 20 3.03 -7.80 -8.59
C ASP A 20 2.38 -6.68 -9.40
N LYS A 21 1.04 -6.69 -9.48
CA LYS A 21 0.28 -5.61 -10.13
C LYS A 21 0.57 -4.26 -9.49
N MET A 22 0.60 -4.18 -8.15
CA MET A 22 0.84 -2.94 -7.45
C MET A 22 2.23 -2.37 -7.78
N PHE A 23 3.27 -3.22 -7.82
CA PHE A 23 4.63 -2.81 -8.17
C PHE A 23 4.82 -2.40 -9.62
N HIS A 24 4.21 -3.12 -10.56
CA HIS A 24 4.46 -2.92 -11.99
C HIS A 24 3.47 -2.00 -12.69
N HIS A 25 2.29 -1.78 -12.10
CA HIS A 25 1.25 -0.96 -12.70
C HIS A 25 0.84 0.24 -11.85
N VAL A 26 0.88 0.17 -10.51
CA VAL A 26 0.38 1.26 -9.66
C VAL A 26 1.51 2.19 -9.22
N LEU A 27 2.53 1.66 -8.54
CA LEU A 27 3.64 2.45 -8.02
C LEU A 27 4.45 3.24 -9.08
N PRO A 28 4.64 2.77 -10.33
CA PRO A 28 5.37 3.52 -11.35
C PRO A 28 4.71 4.84 -11.76
N HIS A 29 3.44 5.05 -11.41
CA HIS A 29 2.78 6.35 -11.59
C HIS A 29 3.22 7.41 -10.58
N TYR A 30 3.86 7.01 -9.48
CA TYR A 30 4.19 7.88 -8.33
C TYR A 30 5.68 7.94 -8.01
N PHE A 31 6.43 6.89 -8.34
CA PHE A 31 7.84 6.74 -7.98
C PHE A 31 8.68 6.49 -9.22
N SER A 32 9.94 6.92 -9.17
CA SER A 32 10.91 6.65 -10.23
C SER A 32 11.38 5.19 -10.21
N GLU A 33 11.88 4.71 -11.35
CA GLU A 33 12.44 3.35 -11.47
C GLU A 33 13.52 3.03 -10.43
N LYS A 34 14.37 4.02 -10.09
CA LYS A 34 15.40 3.88 -9.04
C LYS A 34 14.80 3.66 -7.65
N GLU A 35 13.72 4.37 -7.34
CA GLU A 35 13.01 4.18 -6.07
C GLU A 35 12.32 2.82 -6.03
N LEU A 36 11.66 2.41 -7.11
CA LEU A 36 11.04 1.09 -7.22
C LEU A 36 12.04 -0.05 -7.03
N GLN A 37 13.24 0.08 -7.62
CA GLN A 37 14.31 -0.90 -7.43
C GLN A 37 14.73 -1.00 -5.95
N ALA A 38 14.93 0.15 -5.29
CA ALA A 38 15.25 0.17 -3.86
C ALA A 38 14.13 -0.43 -3.00
N PHE A 39 12.86 -0.23 -3.38
CA PHE A 39 11.72 -0.82 -2.68
C PHE A 39 11.71 -2.34 -2.79
N GLY A 40 12.05 -2.89 -3.96
CA GLY A 40 12.24 -4.33 -4.15
C GLY A 40 13.34 -4.89 -3.23
N ASP A 41 14.49 -4.22 -3.18
CA ASP A 41 15.61 -4.62 -2.31
C ASP A 41 15.25 -4.57 -0.81
N MET A 42 14.36 -3.66 -0.42
CA MET A 42 13.85 -3.51 0.94
C MET A 42 12.71 -4.48 1.29
N ASN A 43 12.30 -5.38 0.38
CA ASN A 43 11.14 -6.26 0.53
C ASN A 43 9.83 -5.50 0.87
N ILE A 44 9.66 -4.29 0.33
CA ILE A 44 8.37 -3.58 0.43
C ILE A 44 7.30 -4.41 -0.26
N LEU A 45 6.07 -4.42 0.28
CA LEU A 45 4.91 -5.16 -0.21
C LEU A 45 5.10 -6.68 -0.35
N LYS A 46 6.15 -7.25 0.23
CA LYS A 46 6.39 -8.69 0.17
C LYS A 46 5.40 -9.44 1.08
N PRO A 47 4.62 -10.41 0.55
CA PRO A 47 3.78 -11.29 1.36
C PRO A 47 4.62 -12.09 2.37
N THR A 48 4.01 -12.41 3.52
CA THR A 48 4.65 -13.21 4.58
C THR A 48 3.78 -14.42 4.91
N GLU A 49 4.35 -15.46 5.51
CA GLU A 49 3.54 -16.64 5.93
C GLU A 49 2.40 -16.27 6.88
N LYS A 50 2.57 -15.20 7.67
CA LYS A 50 1.58 -14.70 8.63
C LYS A 50 0.28 -14.25 7.96
N CYS A 51 0.34 -13.72 6.74
CA CYS A 51 -0.88 -13.36 6.01
C CYS A 51 -1.67 -14.57 5.49
N MET A 52 -1.10 -15.77 5.58
CA MET A 52 -1.70 -17.03 5.11
C MET A 52 -2.11 -17.98 6.24
N GLU A 53 -1.97 -17.57 7.51
CA GLU A 53 -2.32 -18.43 8.66
C GLU A 53 -3.79 -18.86 8.63
N THR A 54 -4.69 -17.96 8.26
CA THR A 54 -6.11 -18.27 8.09
C THR A 54 -6.69 -17.69 6.81
N LEU A 55 -7.77 -18.32 6.34
CA LEU A 55 -8.59 -17.84 5.22
C LEU A 55 -9.02 -16.38 5.42
N GLY A 56 -9.31 -15.99 6.66
CA GLY A 56 -9.72 -14.63 7.02
C GLY A 56 -8.59 -13.61 6.97
N ASP A 57 -7.37 -14.04 7.30
CA ASP A 57 -6.17 -13.20 7.22
C ASP A 57 -5.83 -12.91 5.75
N ALA A 58 -5.80 -13.96 4.93
CA ALA A 58 -5.57 -13.85 3.50
C ALA A 58 -6.63 -12.95 2.83
N TYR A 59 -7.91 -13.14 3.18
CA TYR A 59 -8.98 -12.28 2.68
C TYR A 59 -8.82 -10.81 3.11
N SER A 60 -8.37 -10.57 4.34
CA SER A 60 -8.15 -9.21 4.85
C SER A 60 -7.02 -8.52 4.08
N VAL A 61 -5.92 -9.22 3.79
CA VAL A 61 -4.81 -8.71 2.99
C VAL A 61 -5.24 -8.47 1.54
N LEU A 62 -5.93 -9.43 0.91
CA LEU A 62 -6.47 -9.28 -0.44
C LEU A 62 -7.33 -8.01 -0.57
N ALA A 63 -8.31 -7.86 0.33
CA ALA A 63 -9.21 -6.71 0.34
C ALA A 63 -8.45 -5.38 0.54
N SER A 64 -7.42 -5.38 1.39
CA SER A 64 -6.60 -4.18 1.61
C SER A 64 -5.76 -3.81 0.40
N LEU A 65 -5.11 -4.77 -0.26
CA LEU A 65 -4.36 -4.53 -1.50
C LEU A 65 -5.27 -4.01 -2.60
N GLN A 66 -6.43 -4.64 -2.82
CA GLN A 66 -7.42 -4.21 -3.81
C GLN A 66 -7.92 -2.79 -3.54
N THR A 67 -8.22 -2.48 -2.28
CA THR A 67 -8.69 -1.14 -1.90
C THR A 67 -7.61 -0.10 -2.15
N LEU A 68 -6.37 -0.37 -1.76
CA LEU A 68 -5.25 0.55 -2.00
C LEU A 68 -5.02 0.75 -3.50
N MET A 69 -5.02 -0.30 -4.31
CA MET A 69 -4.89 -0.15 -5.76
C MET A 69 -6.04 0.66 -6.36
N HIS A 70 -7.29 0.40 -5.98
CA HIS A 70 -8.44 1.16 -6.49
C HIS A 70 -8.37 2.65 -6.12
N LEU A 71 -7.95 2.96 -4.89
CA LEU A 71 -7.76 4.34 -4.43
C LEU A 71 -6.67 5.07 -5.24
N LEU A 72 -5.62 4.37 -5.61
CA LEU A 72 -4.49 4.92 -6.36
C LEU A 72 -4.79 5.00 -7.86
N GLU A 73 -5.37 3.97 -8.45
CA GLU A 73 -5.63 3.88 -9.90
C GLU A 73 -6.80 4.77 -10.36
N ASP A 74 -7.92 4.79 -9.63
CA ASP A 74 -9.22 5.18 -10.20
C ASP A 74 -9.84 6.43 -9.54
N ALA A 75 -9.54 6.69 -8.26
CA ALA A 75 -10.31 7.64 -7.47
C ALA A 75 -9.87 9.11 -7.57
N GLY A 76 -8.70 9.39 -8.13
CA GLY A 76 -8.09 10.72 -8.02
C GLY A 76 -7.94 11.11 -6.55
N LEU A 77 -6.99 10.48 -5.86
CA LEU A 77 -6.82 10.47 -4.41
C LEU A 77 -7.21 11.79 -3.69
N LYS A 78 -8.37 11.80 -3.01
CA LYS A 78 -8.89 12.93 -2.24
C LYS A 78 -8.64 12.76 -0.74
N LYS A 79 -8.60 13.88 -0.01
CA LYS A 79 -8.42 13.89 1.46
C LYS A 79 -9.41 12.99 2.22
N GLU A 80 -10.63 12.82 1.71
CA GLU A 80 -11.65 11.92 2.28
C GLU A 80 -11.25 10.43 2.26
N HIS A 81 -10.29 10.05 1.41
CA HIS A 81 -9.77 8.69 1.34
C HIS A 81 -8.60 8.44 2.30
N CYS A 82 -8.11 9.45 3.03
CA CYS A 82 -6.97 9.34 3.93
C CYS A 82 -7.17 8.26 5.00
N GLU A 83 -8.34 8.25 5.66
CA GLU A 83 -8.67 7.26 6.69
C GLU A 83 -8.78 5.84 6.11
N LEU A 84 -9.35 5.72 4.91
CA LEU A 84 -9.48 4.42 4.24
C LEU A 84 -8.10 3.89 3.83
N PHE A 85 -7.23 4.74 3.29
CA PHE A 85 -5.86 4.41 2.97
C PHE A 85 -5.12 3.93 4.23
N LYS A 86 -5.13 4.75 5.30
CA LYS A 86 -4.45 4.46 6.56
C LYS A 86 -4.90 3.14 7.18
N ARG A 87 -6.22 2.89 7.21
CA ARG A 87 -6.75 1.62 7.72
C ARG A 87 -6.22 0.41 6.94
N ASN A 88 -6.13 0.52 5.61
CA ASN A 88 -5.64 -0.59 4.80
C ASN A 88 -4.13 -0.78 4.91
N THR A 89 -3.34 0.29 5.08
CA THR A 89 -1.91 0.16 5.38
C THR A 89 -1.66 -0.44 6.76
N GLU A 90 -2.47 -0.11 7.76
CA GLU A 90 -2.43 -0.74 9.10
C GLU A 90 -2.72 -2.24 9.05
N ILE A 91 -3.63 -2.68 8.17
CA ILE A 91 -3.92 -4.10 7.96
C ILE A 91 -2.69 -4.81 7.39
N LEU A 92 -2.07 -4.27 6.33
CA LEU A 92 -0.85 -4.85 5.75
C LEU A 92 0.27 -4.98 6.79
N ASN A 93 0.52 -3.91 7.55
CA ASN A 93 1.55 -3.91 8.59
C ASN A 93 1.27 -4.91 9.72
N ARG A 94 0.01 -5.16 10.06
CA ARG A 94 -0.36 -6.19 11.07
C ARG A 94 0.06 -7.59 10.64
N PHE A 95 0.04 -7.85 9.33
CA PHE A 95 0.48 -9.10 8.72
C PHE A 95 1.95 -9.07 8.27
N ASP A 96 2.74 -8.14 8.82
CA ASP A 96 4.17 -7.96 8.54
C ASP A 96 4.48 -7.68 7.05
N ILE A 97 3.48 -7.25 6.29
CA ILE A 97 3.66 -6.77 4.92
C ILE A 97 4.00 -5.28 5.00
N SER A 98 5.26 -4.97 4.72
CA SER A 98 5.77 -3.61 4.82
C SER A 98 5.14 -2.71 3.75
N PHE A 99 4.43 -1.67 4.20
CA PHE A 99 3.92 -0.62 3.32
C PHE A 99 4.28 0.75 3.89
N PRO A 100 5.54 1.21 3.72
CA PRO A 100 6.08 2.38 4.41
C PRO A 100 5.70 3.70 3.71
N PHE A 101 4.54 3.75 3.06
CA PHE A 101 4.10 4.91 2.33
C PHE A 101 2.98 5.64 3.07
N SER A 102 3.13 6.96 3.15
CA SER A 102 2.07 7.85 3.65
C SER A 102 1.13 8.22 2.52
N PHE A 103 -0.10 8.60 2.88
CA PHE A 103 -1.10 9.11 1.94
C PHE A 103 -0.56 10.28 1.08
N HIS A 104 0.32 11.12 1.64
CA HIS A 104 0.90 12.27 0.95
C HIS A 104 1.87 11.91 -0.18
N HIS A 105 2.48 10.73 -0.16
CA HIS A 105 3.36 10.29 -1.25
C HIS A 105 2.60 10.10 -2.58
N PHE A 106 1.29 9.93 -2.51
CA PHE A 106 0.43 9.67 -3.67
C PHE A 106 -0.42 10.87 -4.08
N LEU A 107 -0.24 12.03 -3.42
CA LEU A 107 -0.94 13.25 -3.79
C LEU A 107 -0.26 13.92 -4.99
N PRO A 108 -1.04 14.50 -5.93
CA PRO A 108 -0.47 15.27 -7.04
C PRO A 108 0.41 16.42 -6.53
N GLU A 109 1.48 16.75 -7.25
CA GLU A 109 2.42 17.80 -6.84
C GLU A 109 1.76 19.18 -6.61
N GLN A 110 0.61 19.43 -7.24
CA GLN A 110 -0.18 20.65 -7.07
C GLN A 110 -0.80 20.82 -5.67
N THR A 111 -0.75 19.77 -4.84
CA THR A 111 -1.15 19.79 -3.41
C THR A 111 0.02 19.72 -2.44
N LYS A 112 1.26 19.68 -2.94
CA LYS A 112 2.45 19.96 -2.12
C LYS A 112 2.44 21.46 -1.89
N GLU A 113 2.04 21.92 -0.70
CA GLU A 113 2.08 23.35 -0.38
C GLU A 113 3.45 23.91 -0.78
N PRO A 114 3.51 25.03 -1.52
CA PRO A 114 4.77 25.64 -1.84
C PRO A 114 5.46 25.98 -0.52
N ILE A 115 6.66 25.45 -0.31
CA ILE A 115 7.55 25.88 0.77
C ILE A 115 7.79 27.36 0.51
N ASN A 116 7.10 28.22 1.26
CA ASN A 116 7.28 29.66 1.19
C ASN A 116 8.62 29.98 1.88
N ILE A 117 9.66 30.10 1.06
CA ILE A 117 11.03 30.40 1.49
C ILE A 117 11.19 31.88 1.90
N ASP A 118 10.15 32.71 1.76
CA ASP A 118 10.21 34.15 2.06
C ASP A 118 10.03 34.47 3.56
N GLN A 119 9.69 33.51 4.42
CA GLN A 119 9.53 33.76 5.86
C GLN A 119 10.78 33.51 6.71
N ALA A 120 11.90 33.05 6.13
CA ALA A 120 13.11 32.74 6.87
C ALA A 120 14.12 33.90 6.99
N TYR A 121 13.85 35.08 6.42
CA TYR A 121 14.85 36.18 6.36
C TYR A 121 14.44 37.53 6.95
N LEU A 122 13.27 37.69 7.56
CA LEU A 122 12.92 38.95 8.24
C LEU A 122 12.04 38.73 9.47
N GLN A 123 12.65 38.36 10.61
CA GLN A 123 12.45 39.00 11.92
C GLN A 123 13.70 38.83 12.79
#